data_AF-A0A073ITU3-F1
#
_entry.id   AF-A0A073ITU3-F1
#
_cell.length_a   1.000
_cell.length_b   1.000
_cell.length_c   1.000
_cell.angle_alpha   90.00
_cell.angle_beta   90.00
_cell.angle_gamma   90.00
#
_symmetry.space_group_name_H-M   'P 1'
#
loop_
_entity.id
_entity.type
_entity.pdbx_description
1 polymer ?
#
loop_
_entity_poly.entity_id
_entity_poly.type
_entity_poly.pdbx_seq_one_letter_code
_entity_poly.pdbx_strand_id
1 'polypeptide(L)' 'MLDQNRHKEIKRRLRECGTSITQIARDIGKDQSTVTIVSQGHRKSDPIQRAIAERLGTTAEALFPERYKEENG' A
#
# COMPACT_ATOMS: atom_id res chain seq x y z
N MET A 1 6.06 6.79 -14.70
CA MET A 1 5.13 7.85 -14.27
C MET A 1 4.57 7.39 -12.93
N LEU A 2 4.64 8.21 -11.87
CA LEU A 2 4.14 7.80 -10.55
C LEU A 2 2.62 7.66 -10.61
N ASP A 3 2.04 6.54 -10.19
CA ASP A 3 0.58 6.38 -10.01
C ASP A 3 0.13 7.16 -8.77
N GLN A 4 0.19 8.49 -8.89
CA GLN A 4 -0.13 9.42 -7.82
C GLN A 4 -1.57 9.28 -7.34
N ASN A 5 -2.47 8.81 -8.20
CA ASN A 5 -3.88 8.67 -7.85
C ASN A 5 -4.10 7.57 -6.80
N ARG A 6 -3.50 6.39 -6.98
CA ARG A 6 -3.59 5.32 -5.98
C ARG A 6 -2.91 5.72 -4.67
N HIS A 7 -1.73 6.32 -4.78
CA HIS A 7 -1.02 6.80 -3.59
C HIS A 7 -1.85 7.82 -2.79
N LYS A 8 -2.55 8.73 -3.47
CA LYS A 8 -3.46 9.69 -2.83
C LYS A 8 -4.65 8.99 -2.16
N GLU A 9 -5.27 8.01 -2.80
CA GLU A 9 -6.38 7.24 -2.22
C GLU A 9 -5.95 6.46 -0.97
N ILE A 10 -4.84 5.70 -1.06
CA ILE A 10 -4.30 4.96 0.10
C ILE A 10 -3.99 5.94 1.24
N LYS A 11 -3.35 7.09 0.96
CA LYS A 11 -3.09 8.10 2.00
C LYS A 11 -4.38 8.65 2.62
N ARG A 12 -5.42 8.90 1.82
CA ARG A 12 -6.71 9.39 2.30
C ARG A 12 -7.32 8.37 3.27
N ARG A 13 -7.44 7.12 2.83
CA ARG A 13 -8.01 6.04 3.65
C ARG A 13 -7.21 5.78 4.93
N LEU A 14 -5.88 5.82 4.85
CA LEU A 14 -5.02 5.67 6.02
C LEU A 14 -5.28 6.78 7.03
N ARG A 15 -5.45 8.02 6.55
CA ARG A 15 -5.77 9.16 7.40
C ARG A 15 -7.17 9.05 8.02
N GLU A 16 -8.16 8.52 7.30
CA GLU A 16 -9.49 8.20 7.83
C GLU A 16 -9.42 7.13 8.93
N CYS A 17 -8.52 6.14 8.80
CA CYS A 17 -8.23 5.15 9.85
C CYS A 17 -7.30 5.67 10.97
N GLY A 18 -6.93 6.96 10.97
CA GLY A 18 -6.06 7.54 12.00
C GLY A 18 -4.59 7.11 11.93
N THR A 19 -4.13 6.58 10.80
CA THR A 19 -2.75 6.14 10.57
C THR A 19 -2.12 6.83 9.35
N SER A 20 -0.88 6.48 9.04
CA SER A 20 -0.11 7.10 7.95
C SER A 20 0.96 6.15 7.42
N ILE A 21 1.40 6.38 6.17
CA ILE A 21 2.49 5.62 5.53
C ILE A 21 3.75 5.57 6.39
N THR A 22 4.13 6.70 6.98
CA THR A 22 5.29 6.80 7.89
C THR A 22 5.11 5.93 9.13
N GLN A 23 3.89 5.86 9.66
CA GLN A 23 3.57 5.10 10.86
C GLN A 23 3.62 3.61 10.57
N ILE A 24 3.05 3.18 9.44
CA ILE A 24 3.17 1.80 8.94
C ILE A 24 4.64 1.44 8.72
N ALA A 25 5.41 2.29 8.05
CA ALA A 25 6.83 2.05 7.80
C ALA A 25 7.60 1.82 9.10
N ARG A 26 7.34 2.62 10.13
CA ARG A 26 7.92 2.44 11.47
C ARG A 26 7.49 1.14 12.13
N ASP A 27 6.20 0.81 12.06
CA ASP A 27 5.61 -0.40 12.65
C ASP A 27 6.23 -1.70 12.10
N ILE A 28 6.51 -1.73 10.80
CA ILE A 28 7.14 -2.89 10.13
C ILE A 28 8.66 -2.80 10.01
N GLY A 29 9.28 -1.75 10.57
CA GLY A 29 10.74 -1.53 10.51
C GLY A 29 11.30 -1.34 9.10
N LYS A 30 10.54 -0.69 8.20
CA LYS A 30 10.94 -0.43 6.80
C LYS A 30 11.11 1.06 6.54
N ASP A 31 11.86 1.36 5.48
CA ASP A 31 12.02 2.74 5.01
C ASP A 31 10.73 3.28 4.39
N GLN A 32 10.41 4.54 4.70
CA GLN A 32 9.19 5.21 4.22
C GLN A 32 9.16 5.29 2.68
N SER A 33 10.30 5.46 2.03
CA SER A 33 10.42 5.51 0.57
C SER A 33 10.03 4.16 -0.04
N THR A 34 10.42 3.07 0.60
CA THR A 34 10.03 1.71 0.17
C THR A 34 8.53 1.52 0.23
N VAL A 35 7.90 1.94 1.34
CA VAL A 35 6.43 1.85 1.49
C VAL A 35 5.70 2.73 0.48
N THR A 36 6.26 3.90 0.16
CA THR A 36 5.71 4.83 -0.84
C THR A 36 5.75 4.22 -2.24
N ILE A 37 6.87 3.63 -2.64
CA ILE A 37 7.04 2.94 -3.93
C ILE A 37 6.06 1.77 -4.06
N VAL A 38 5.85 1.00 -2.99
CA VAL A 38 4.86 -0.10 -2.97
C VAL A 38 3.42 0.44 -3.04
N SER A 39 3.11 1.50 -2.29
CA SER A 39 1.80 2.18 -2.34
C SER A 39 1.47 2.73 -3.72
N GLN A 40 2.49 3.11 -4.49
CA GLN A 40 2.37 3.56 -5.88
C GLN A 40 2.29 2.40 -6.88
N GLY A 41 2.38 1.14 -6.45
CA GLY A 41 2.35 -0.03 -7.36
C GLY A 41 3.69 -0.36 -8.02
N HIS A 42 4.75 0.42 -7.80
CA HIS A 42 6.04 0.23 -8.47
C HIS A 42 6.85 -0.96 -7.94
N ARG A 43 6.58 -1.45 -6.73
CA ARG A 43 7.21 -2.66 -6.20
C ARG A 43 6.18 -3.61 -5.60
N LYS A 44 6.38 -4.89 -5.93
CA LYS A 44 5.63 -6.01 -5.37
C LYS A 44 6.32 -6.43 -4.07
N SER A 45 5.75 -6.06 -2.92
CA SER A 45 6.25 -6.44 -1.60
C SER A 45 5.08 -6.86 -0.71
N ASP A 46 4.87 -8.17 -0.60
CA ASP A 46 3.86 -8.79 0.25
C ASP A 46 3.78 -8.24 1.67
N PRO A 47 4.88 -8.13 2.45
CA PRO A 47 4.78 -7.70 3.84
C PRO A 47 4.29 -6.25 3.96
N ILE A 48 4.69 -5.38 3.03
CA ILE A 48 4.28 -3.97 3.04
C ILE A 48 2.82 -3.84 2.62
N GLN A 49 2.41 -4.55 1.58
CA GLN A 49 1.03 -4.53 1.10
C GLN A 49 0.07 -5.08 2.15
N ARG A 50 0.44 -6.19 2.81
CA ARG A 50 -0.33 -6.75 3.93
C ARG A 50 -0.45 -5.77 5.08
N ALA A 51 0.64 -5.15 5.52
CA ALA A 51 0.58 -4.17 6.59
C ALA A 51 -0.35 -2.98 6.27
N ILE A 52 -0.32 -2.48 5.02
CA ILE A 52 -1.26 -1.43 4.58
C ILE A 52 -2.71 -1.96 4.61
N ALA A 53 -2.93 -3.17 4.11
CA ALA A 53 -4.24 -3.79 4.03
C ALA A 53 -4.86 -4.06 5.42
N GLU A 54 -4.07 -4.59 6.35
CA GLU A 54 -4.46 -4.84 7.74
C GLU A 54 -4.89 -3.54 8.43
N ARG A 55 -4.14 -2.45 8.24
CA ARG A 55 -4.50 -1.14 8.80
C ARG A 55 -5.76 -0.54 8.19
N LEU A 56 -6.05 -0.89 6.94
CA LEU A 56 -7.26 -0.45 6.23
C LEU A 56 -8.44 -1.42 6.39
N GLY A 57 -8.28 -2.50 7.16
CA GLY A 57 -9.31 -3.52 7.36
C GLY A 57 -9.73 -4.23 6.07
N THR A 58 -8.79 -4.40 5.13
CA THR A 58 -9.06 -4.98 3.80
C THR A 58 -7.94 -5.95 3.41
N THR A 59 -7.96 -6.46 2.17
CA THR A 59 -6.93 -7.35 1.64
C THR A 59 -5.98 -6.63 0.68
N ALA A 60 -4.76 -7.14 0.54
CA ALA A 60 -3.80 -6.62 -0.43
C ALA A 60 -4.35 -6.73 -1.86
N GLU A 61 -5.14 -7.76 -2.16
CA GLU A 61 -5.86 -7.95 -3.43
C GLU A 61 -6.80 -6.80 -3.77
N ALA A 62 -7.60 -6.38 -2.79
CA ALA A 62 -8.54 -5.29 -2.98
C ALA A 62 -7.85 -3.93 -3.18
N LEU A 63 -6.69 -3.73 -2.54
CA LEU A 63 -5.91 -2.48 -2.65
C LEU A 63 -5.01 -2.44 -3.89
N PHE A 64 -4.49 -3.59 -4.31
CA PHE A 64 -3.54 -3.74 -5.40
C PHE A 64 -4.06 -4.75 -6.44
N PRO A 65 -5.23 -4.50 -7.06
CA PRO A 65 -5.86 -5.46 -7.97
C PRO A 65 -5.05 -5.73 -9.23
N GLU A 66 -4.17 -4.80 -9.65
CA GLU A 66 -3.25 -5.02 -10.77
C GLU A 66 -2.34 -6.22 -10.57
N ARG A 67 -1.97 -6.53 -9.32
CA ARG A 67 -1.13 -7.68 -8.99
C ARG A 67 -1.83 -9.00 -9.31
N TYR A 68 -3.15 -9.05 -9.14
CA TYR A 68 -3.96 -10.26 -9.27
C TYR A 68 -4.70 -10.34 -10.61
N LYS A 69 -4.71 -9.24 -11.38
CA LYS A 69 -5.19 -9.23 -12.77
C LYS A 69 -4.19 -9.83 -13.76
N GLU A 70 -2.88 -9.75 -13.47
CA GLU A 70 -1.84 -10.29 -14.37
C GLU A 70 -1.66 -11.82 -14.29
N GLU A 71 -2.25 -12.51 -13.31
CA GLU A 71 -2.15 -13.98 -13.17
C GLU A 71 -3.33 -14.75 -13.81
N ASN A 72 -4.20 -14.09 -14.59
CA ASN A 72 -5.26 -14.71 -15.40
C ASN A 72 -5.12 -14.31 -16.88
N GLY A 73 -4.00 -14.67 -17.51
CA GLY A 73 -3.76 -14.53 -18.95
C GLY A 73 -2.99 -15.72 -19.49
#